data_AF-A0A1J5PIU4-F1
#
_entry.id   AF-A0A1J5PIU4-F1
#
_cell.length_a   1.000
_cell.length_b   1.000
_cell.length_c   1.000
_cell.angle_alpha   90.00
_cell.angle_beta   90.00
_cell.angle_gamma   90.00
#
_symmetry.space_group_name_H-M   'P 1'
#
loop_
_entity.id
_entity.type
_entity.pdbx_description
1 polymer ?
#
loop_
_entity_poly.entity_id
_entity_poly.type
_entity_poly.pdbx_seq_one_letter_code
_entity_poly.pdbx_strand_id
1 'polypeptide(L)'
;MWFDPLPKAQLILVQLLDRLSSHDKIISKLVLFQSNVVIGDQPPEALSEWKPSGVEIENEHLVAANKAWQAYRAPTPQDWFDLLGADIGALPQLRQTMLELLEELPSRSTGLGATEVRMLELLSAANVSPFDVFPGHRRNNTRRVFEYWETGALLDGLAHGPAPAVSGLDEGPFTEDLHDDADRYARYTQSKLSLTALGKAVLAQSEDFSRHNPIHRWWGGTELTNDRLWRWDPESRALIAP
;
A
#
# COMPACT_ATOMS: atom_id res chain seq x y z
N MET A 1 10.67 -2.84 -20.76
CA MET A 1 9.65 -2.92 -19.69
C MET A 1 9.53 -1.54 -19.07
N TRP A 2 8.30 -1.09 -18.79
CA TRP A 2 8.01 0.22 -18.24
C TRP A 2 7.42 0.06 -16.85
N PHE A 3 7.92 0.81 -15.87
CA PHE A 3 7.44 0.74 -14.50
C PHE A 3 7.26 2.13 -13.89
N ASP A 4 6.10 2.31 -13.25
CA ASP A 4 5.76 3.44 -12.42
C ASP A 4 6.56 3.46 -11.11
N PRO A 5 6.70 4.64 -10.46
CA PRO A 5 7.35 4.73 -9.15
C PRO A 5 6.48 4.17 -8.00
N LEU A 6 5.24 3.77 -8.27
CA LEU A 6 4.30 3.31 -7.24
C LEU A 6 4.68 1.93 -6.66
N PRO A 7 4.38 1.67 -5.39
CA PRO A 7 4.74 0.42 -4.70
C PRO A 7 4.37 -0.86 -5.47
N LYS A 8 3.15 -0.95 -6.00
CA LYS A 8 2.69 -2.11 -6.76
C LYS A 8 3.53 -2.36 -8.01
N ALA A 9 3.85 -1.31 -8.77
CA ALA A 9 4.69 -1.43 -9.96
C ALA A 9 6.13 -1.85 -9.61
N GLN A 10 6.68 -1.31 -8.52
CA GLN A 10 8.01 -1.67 -8.03
C GLN A 10 8.07 -3.12 -7.50
N LEU A 11 7.02 -3.59 -6.83
CA LEU A 11 6.91 -5.01 -6.43
C LEU A 11 6.84 -5.95 -7.64
N ILE A 12 6.08 -5.58 -8.68
CA ILE A 12 6.03 -6.34 -9.94
C ILE A 12 7.40 -6.34 -10.63
N LEU A 13 8.11 -5.20 -10.65
CA LEU A 13 9.45 -5.09 -11.20
C LEU A 13 10.43 -6.06 -10.52
N VAL A 14 10.52 -6.04 -9.19
CA VAL A 14 11.46 -6.92 -8.47
C VAL A 14 11.08 -8.39 -8.62
N GLN A 15 9.79 -8.72 -8.64
CA GLN A 15 9.31 -10.08 -8.90
C GLN A 15 9.72 -10.58 -10.29
N LEU A 16 9.56 -9.73 -11.32
CA LEU A 16 9.89 -10.10 -12.69
C LEU A 16 11.40 -10.26 -12.86
N LEU A 17 12.21 -9.36 -12.31
CA LEU A 17 13.67 -9.45 -12.38
C LEU A 17 14.20 -10.67 -11.61
N ASP A 18 13.66 -10.97 -10.43
CA ASP A 18 13.98 -12.19 -9.67
C ASP A 18 13.68 -13.44 -10.50
N ARG A 19 12.50 -13.52 -11.11
CA ARG A 19 12.10 -14.67 -11.94
C ARG A 19 12.91 -14.79 -13.24
N LEU A 20 13.31 -13.68 -13.83
CA LEU A 20 14.07 -13.65 -15.08
C LEU A 20 15.57 -13.87 -14.86
N SER A 21 16.07 -13.78 -13.62
CA SER A 21 17.49 -13.91 -13.28
C SER A 21 18.18 -15.16 -13.85
N SER A 22 17.44 -16.24 -14.10
CA SER A 22 17.96 -17.47 -14.72
C SER A 22 17.84 -17.52 -16.25
N HIS A 23 17.50 -16.40 -16.92
CA HIS A 23 17.14 -16.35 -18.34
C HIS A 23 17.94 -15.29 -19.12
N ASP A 24 19.27 -15.41 -19.16
CA ASP A 24 20.19 -14.44 -19.79
C ASP A 24 19.82 -14.03 -21.23
N LYS A 25 19.32 -14.97 -22.05
CA LYS A 25 18.91 -14.69 -23.44
C LYS A 25 17.71 -13.75 -23.55
N ILE A 26 16.87 -13.72 -22.52
CA ILE A 26 15.72 -12.81 -22.44
C ILE A 26 16.21 -11.47 -21.90
N ILE A 27 16.95 -11.48 -20.80
CA ILE A 27 17.48 -10.27 -20.14
C ILE A 27 18.27 -9.40 -21.12
N SER A 28 19.14 -10.00 -21.94
CA SER A 28 19.97 -9.26 -22.92
C SER A 28 19.19 -8.55 -24.03
N LYS A 29 17.87 -8.80 -24.14
CA LYS A 29 16.97 -8.15 -25.10
C LYS A 29 16.02 -7.16 -24.43
N LEU A 30 16.03 -7.08 -23.11
CA LEU A 30 15.16 -6.21 -22.35
C LEU A 30 15.85 -4.89 -22.03
N VAL A 31 15.10 -3.81 -22.19
CA VAL A 31 15.46 -2.48 -21.75
C VAL A 31 14.48 -2.07 -20.65
N LEU A 32 14.99 -1.58 -19.54
CA LEU A 32 14.20 -1.14 -18.39
C LEU A 32 14.00 0.38 -18.44
N PHE A 33 12.75 0.81 -18.36
CA PHE A 33 12.35 2.22 -18.23
C PHE A 33 11.72 2.41 -16.86
N GLN A 34 12.41 3.13 -15.98
CA GLN A 34 11.92 3.49 -14.65
C GLN A 34 11.48 4.94 -14.65
N SER A 35 10.19 5.16 -14.45
CA SER A 35 9.64 6.50 -14.35
C SER A 35 9.89 7.10 -12.97
N ASN A 36 10.14 8.41 -12.92
CA ASN A 36 10.12 9.19 -11.67
C ASN A 36 8.75 9.87 -11.44
N VAL A 37 7.81 9.72 -12.37
CA VAL A 37 6.44 10.23 -12.28
C VAL A 37 5.44 9.12 -12.51
N VAL A 38 4.24 9.24 -11.95
CA VAL A 38 3.16 8.31 -12.26
C VAL A 38 2.69 8.55 -13.69
N ILE A 39 2.88 7.57 -14.57
CA ILE A 39 2.66 7.62 -16.01
C ILE A 39 1.19 7.89 -16.31
N GLY A 40 0.28 7.16 -15.64
CA GLY A 40 -1.16 7.33 -15.79
C GLY A 40 -1.71 8.67 -15.30
N ASP A 41 -0.92 9.42 -14.52
CA ASP A 41 -1.28 10.75 -14.02
C ASP A 41 -0.82 11.88 -14.97
N GLN A 42 -0.06 11.56 -16.03
CA GLN A 42 0.47 12.56 -16.96
C GLN A 42 -0.53 12.91 -18.07
N PRO A 43 -0.61 14.19 -18.47
CA PRO A 43 -1.43 14.58 -19.61
C PRO A 43 -0.86 14.00 -20.93
N PRO A 44 -1.71 13.75 -21.95
CA PRO A 44 -1.27 13.15 -23.22
C PRO A 44 -0.13 13.91 -23.92
N GLU A 45 -0.12 15.24 -23.80
CA GLU A 45 0.91 16.10 -24.38
C GLU A 45 2.28 15.83 -23.73
N ALA A 46 2.33 15.71 -22.40
CA ALA A 46 3.56 15.38 -21.68
C ALA A 46 4.08 13.99 -22.06
N LEU A 47 3.19 13.00 -22.21
CA LEU A 47 3.57 11.64 -22.62
C LEU A 47 4.11 11.60 -24.05
N SER A 48 3.56 12.42 -24.96
CA SER A 48 3.98 12.49 -26.36
C SER A 48 5.39 13.06 -26.52
N GLU A 49 5.78 13.97 -25.63
CA GLU A 49 7.12 14.57 -25.60
C GLU A 49 8.12 13.78 -24.73
N TRP A 50 7.62 12.84 -23.94
CA TRP A 50 8.43 12.11 -22.97
C TRP A 50 9.38 11.12 -23.65
N LYS A 51 10.69 11.31 -23.42
CA LYS A 51 11.75 10.45 -23.94
C LYS A 51 12.64 9.95 -22.79
N PRO A 52 12.13 9.06 -21.93
CA PRO A 52 12.93 8.53 -20.84
C PRO A 52 14.06 7.67 -21.39
N SER A 53 15.22 7.76 -20.75
CA SER A 53 16.35 6.89 -21.06
C SER A 53 16.05 5.49 -20.55
N GLY A 54 16.06 4.52 -21.45
CA GLY A 54 16.06 3.11 -21.08
C GLY A 54 17.46 2.70 -20.61
N VAL A 55 17.52 1.84 -19.61
CA VAL A 55 18.76 1.23 -19.12
C VAL A 55 18.79 -0.25 -19.47
N GLU A 56 19.97 -0.77 -19.79
CA GLU A 56 20.18 -2.20 -19.92
C GLU A 56 20.08 -2.86 -18.54
N ILE A 57 19.55 -4.07 -18.49
CA ILE A 57 19.39 -4.79 -17.23
C ILE A 57 20.71 -5.49 -16.90
N GLU A 58 21.47 -4.86 -16.02
CA GLU A 58 22.74 -5.39 -15.51
C GLU A 58 22.57 -6.31 -14.29
N ASN A 59 23.64 -7.03 -13.93
CA ASN A 59 23.64 -7.96 -12.79
C ASN A 59 23.26 -7.28 -11.47
N GLU A 60 23.61 -6.01 -11.27
CA GLU A 60 23.22 -5.25 -10.07
C GLU A 60 21.70 -5.11 -9.91
N HIS A 61 20.96 -4.94 -11.01
CA HIS A 61 19.49 -4.90 -11.00
C HIS A 61 18.92 -6.25 -10.55
N LEU A 62 19.48 -7.35 -11.05
CA LEU A 62 19.03 -8.71 -10.73
C LEU A 62 19.33 -9.05 -9.26
N VAL A 63 20.51 -8.70 -8.76
CA VAL A 63 20.90 -8.91 -7.36
C VAL A 63 20.02 -8.09 -6.42
N ALA A 64 19.77 -6.81 -6.72
CA ALA A 64 18.90 -5.97 -5.93
C ALA A 64 17.46 -6.50 -5.90
N ALA A 65 16.93 -6.86 -7.07
CA ALA A 65 15.58 -7.43 -7.20
C ALA A 65 15.41 -8.75 -6.46
N ASN A 66 16.38 -9.66 -6.58
CA ASN A 66 16.36 -10.93 -5.85
C ASN A 66 16.33 -10.72 -4.34
N LYS A 67 17.25 -9.89 -3.81
CA LYS A 67 17.27 -9.56 -2.36
C LYS A 67 15.93 -9.00 -1.89
N ALA A 68 15.38 -8.05 -2.62
CA ALA A 68 14.08 -7.44 -2.30
C ALA A 68 12.94 -8.47 -2.33
N TRP A 69 12.85 -9.26 -3.40
CA TRP A 69 11.75 -10.20 -3.55
C TRP A 69 11.78 -11.33 -2.51
N GLN A 70 12.98 -11.85 -2.17
CA GLN A 70 13.11 -12.84 -1.10
C GLN A 70 12.74 -12.24 0.26
N ALA A 71 13.24 -11.03 0.55
CA ALA A 71 12.95 -10.33 1.80
C ALA A 71 11.45 -10.02 1.97
N TYR A 72 10.76 -9.57 0.91
CA TYR A 72 9.31 -9.29 0.98
C TYR A 72 8.47 -10.54 1.23
N ARG A 73 8.93 -11.70 0.76
CA ARG A 73 8.26 -13.00 0.91
C ARG A 73 8.67 -13.74 2.18
N ALA A 74 9.58 -13.19 2.96
CA ALA A 74 10.00 -13.78 4.21
C ALA A 74 8.83 -13.85 5.21
N PRO A 75 8.83 -14.83 6.14
CA PRO A 75 7.78 -14.99 7.15
C PRO A 75 7.75 -13.88 8.21
N THR A 76 8.74 -12.97 8.18
CA THR A 76 8.82 -11.79 9.05
C THR A 76 9.31 -10.59 8.24
N PRO A 77 8.94 -9.35 8.60
CA PRO A 77 9.35 -8.15 7.89
C PRO A 77 10.82 -7.75 8.14
N GLN A 78 11.56 -8.48 8.98
CA GLN A 78 12.93 -8.14 9.38
C GLN A 78 13.88 -8.02 8.18
N ASP A 79 13.89 -9.01 7.27
CA ASP A 79 14.79 -8.97 6.11
C ASP A 79 14.47 -7.78 5.19
N TRP A 80 13.20 -7.40 5.07
CA TRP A 80 12.78 -6.24 4.28
C TRP A 80 13.21 -4.93 4.93
N PHE A 81 13.12 -4.86 6.26
CA PHE A 81 13.60 -3.73 7.05
C PHE A 81 15.13 -3.60 6.96
N ASP A 82 15.88 -4.69 7.16
CA ASP A 82 17.35 -4.69 7.12
C ASP A 82 17.87 -4.30 5.72
N LEU A 83 17.11 -4.62 4.67
CA LEU A 83 17.44 -4.23 3.30
C LEU A 83 17.45 -2.70 3.10
N LEU A 84 16.82 -1.90 3.98
CA LEU A 84 16.98 -0.45 3.96
C LEU A 84 18.43 -0.01 4.18
N GLY A 85 19.25 -0.81 4.89
CA GLY A 85 20.67 -0.55 5.06
C GLY A 85 21.54 -1.01 3.89
N ALA A 86 20.99 -1.77 2.94
CA ALA A 86 21.74 -2.33 1.83
C ALA A 86 21.82 -1.39 0.62
N ASP A 87 22.78 -1.67 -0.26
CA ASP A 87 22.84 -1.05 -1.58
C ASP A 87 21.84 -1.71 -2.54
N ILE A 88 20.83 -0.92 -2.92
CA ILE A 88 19.77 -1.23 -3.89
C ILE A 88 19.66 -0.12 -4.94
N GLY A 89 20.73 0.67 -5.14
CA GLY A 89 20.74 1.88 -5.97
C GLY A 89 20.38 1.65 -7.44
N ALA A 90 20.58 0.43 -7.95
CA ALA A 90 20.16 0.01 -9.30
C ALA A 90 18.63 0.13 -9.52
N LEU A 91 17.84 0.13 -8.45
CA LEU A 91 16.38 0.28 -8.48
C LEU A 91 15.97 1.54 -7.69
N PRO A 92 16.12 2.74 -8.28
CA PRO A 92 16.01 4.02 -7.56
C PRO A 92 14.68 4.26 -6.84
N GLN A 93 13.56 3.74 -7.38
CA GLN A 93 12.23 3.92 -6.78
C GLN A 93 11.93 2.89 -5.67
N LEU A 94 12.72 1.82 -5.56
CA LEU A 94 12.45 0.70 -4.66
C LEU A 94 12.57 1.12 -3.19
N ARG A 95 13.54 1.97 -2.85
CA ARG A 95 13.74 2.41 -1.46
C ARG A 95 12.51 3.11 -0.89
N GLN A 96 11.86 3.96 -1.68
CA GLN A 96 10.64 4.63 -1.25
C GLN A 96 9.49 3.63 -1.10
N THR A 97 9.35 2.70 -2.04
CA THR A 97 8.39 1.59 -1.94
C THR A 97 8.56 0.77 -0.67
N MET A 98 9.80 0.48 -0.28
CA MET A 98 10.09 -0.27 0.94
C MET A 98 9.60 0.43 2.20
N LEU A 99 9.83 1.74 2.30
CA LEU A 99 9.36 2.54 3.42
C LEU A 99 7.83 2.61 3.45
N GLU A 100 7.19 2.85 2.30
CA GLU A 100 5.73 2.91 2.22
C GLU A 100 5.08 1.58 2.59
N LEU A 101 5.65 0.44 2.18
CA LEU A 101 5.17 -0.88 2.60
C LEU A 101 5.35 -1.10 4.11
N LEU A 102 6.48 -0.71 4.70
CA LEU A 102 6.68 -0.82 6.15
C LEU A 102 5.68 0.04 6.93
N GLU A 103 5.30 1.21 6.40
CA GLU A 103 4.26 2.06 6.97
C GLU A 103 2.86 1.42 6.95
N GLU A 104 2.62 0.38 6.13
CA GLU A 104 1.38 -0.40 6.15
C GLU A 104 1.38 -1.58 7.14
N LEU A 105 2.48 -1.79 7.88
CA LEU A 105 2.41 -2.60 9.10
C LEU A 105 1.58 -1.85 10.16
N PRO A 106 0.88 -2.57 11.06
CA PRO A 106 0.17 -1.95 12.17
C PRO A 106 1.07 -0.99 12.94
N SER A 107 0.65 0.26 13.08
CA SER A 107 1.47 1.24 13.79
C SER A 107 1.56 0.89 15.28
N ARG A 108 2.64 1.33 15.94
CA ARG A 108 2.79 1.19 17.40
C ARG A 108 1.66 1.84 18.19
N SER A 109 1.19 3.01 17.76
CA SER A 109 0.25 3.84 18.52
C SER A 109 -1.22 3.54 18.21
N THR A 110 -1.55 3.23 16.97
CA THR A 110 -2.94 3.06 16.50
C THR A 110 -3.33 1.63 16.18
N GLY A 111 -2.35 0.75 15.91
CA GLY A 111 -2.61 -0.61 15.42
C GLY A 111 -3.14 -0.69 13.98
N LEU A 112 -3.17 0.44 13.27
CA LEU A 112 -3.60 0.56 11.87
C LEU A 112 -2.39 0.78 10.94
N GLY A 113 -2.50 0.38 9.69
CA GLY A 113 -1.57 0.77 8.63
C GLY A 113 -1.71 2.25 8.26
N ALA A 114 -0.69 2.83 7.62
CA ALA A 114 -0.67 4.24 7.26
C ALA A 114 -1.81 4.65 6.31
N THR A 115 -2.27 3.76 5.43
CA THR A 115 -3.44 4.03 4.57
C THR A 115 -4.72 4.17 5.39
N GLU A 116 -4.97 3.28 6.35
CA GLU A 116 -6.14 3.33 7.23
C GLU A 116 -6.11 4.57 8.14
N VAL A 117 -4.95 4.91 8.71
CA VAL A 117 -4.78 6.14 9.49
C VAL A 117 -5.12 7.36 8.63
N ARG A 118 -4.64 7.40 7.38
CA ARG A 118 -4.95 8.49 6.45
C ARG A 118 -6.44 8.58 6.13
N MET A 119 -7.15 7.46 6.03
CA MET A 119 -8.62 7.48 5.88
C MET A 119 -9.28 8.14 7.10
N LEU A 120 -8.87 7.78 8.32
CA LEU A 120 -9.42 8.40 9.54
C LEU A 120 -9.15 9.91 9.60
N GLU A 121 -7.96 10.36 9.21
CA GLU A 121 -7.63 11.79 9.12
C GLU A 121 -8.58 12.54 8.17
N LEU A 122 -8.84 11.98 6.98
CA LEU A 122 -9.72 12.60 5.98
C LEU A 122 -11.18 12.65 6.46
N LEU A 123 -11.61 11.65 7.23
CA LEU A 123 -12.92 11.57 7.86
C LEU A 123 -13.14 12.55 9.03
N SER A 124 -12.10 13.28 9.46
CA SER A 124 -12.27 14.37 10.43
C SER A 124 -13.02 15.58 9.84
N ALA A 125 -13.13 15.66 8.51
CA ALA A 125 -13.96 16.64 7.81
C ALA A 125 -15.45 16.25 7.83
N ALA A 126 -16.35 17.20 7.63
CA ALA A 126 -17.78 16.94 7.55
C ALA A 126 -18.21 16.41 6.16
N ASN A 127 -19.22 15.53 6.12
CA ASN A 127 -19.90 15.04 4.90
C ASN A 127 -19.02 14.27 3.89
N VAL A 128 -18.05 13.52 4.38
CA VAL A 128 -17.13 12.73 3.55
C VAL A 128 -17.85 11.51 2.96
N SER A 129 -17.73 11.30 1.65
CA SER A 129 -18.21 10.10 0.94
C SER A 129 -17.10 9.05 0.84
N PRO A 130 -17.42 7.76 0.57
CA PRO A 130 -16.39 6.72 0.48
C PRO A 130 -15.25 7.05 -0.49
N PHE A 131 -15.54 7.57 -1.69
CA PHE A 131 -14.50 7.86 -2.67
C PHE A 131 -13.66 9.11 -2.37
N ASP A 132 -14.00 9.89 -1.33
CA ASP A 132 -13.16 11.00 -0.88
C ASP A 132 -11.94 10.52 -0.08
N VAL A 133 -12.01 9.32 0.52
CA VAL A 133 -10.89 8.69 1.23
C VAL A 133 -10.06 7.76 0.35
N PHE A 134 -10.45 7.54 -0.90
CA PHE A 134 -9.70 6.70 -1.84
C PHE A 134 -8.50 7.45 -2.42
N PRO A 135 -7.36 6.77 -2.63
CA PRO A 135 -6.19 7.39 -3.21
C PRO A 135 -6.34 7.57 -4.72
N GLY A 136 -5.59 8.51 -5.29
CA GLY A 136 -5.60 8.73 -6.74
C GLY A 136 -5.05 10.08 -7.17
N HIS A 137 -4.99 10.29 -8.49
CA HIS A 137 -4.55 11.56 -9.05
C HIS A 137 -5.45 12.71 -8.57
N ARG A 138 -4.86 13.76 -8.01
CA ARG A 138 -5.56 14.93 -7.45
C ARG A 138 -6.61 14.57 -6.38
N ARG A 139 -6.38 13.48 -5.63
CA ARG A 139 -7.18 13.09 -4.45
C ARG A 139 -6.47 13.52 -3.17
N ASN A 140 -7.23 13.66 -2.09
CA ASN A 140 -6.71 14.05 -0.78
C ASN A 140 -5.98 12.90 -0.06
N ASN A 141 -6.30 11.65 -0.39
CA ASN A 141 -5.52 10.50 0.07
C ASN A 141 -4.29 10.31 -0.83
N THR A 142 -3.12 10.57 -0.25
CA THR A 142 -1.82 10.48 -0.92
C THR A 142 -1.18 9.10 -0.77
N ARG A 143 -1.77 8.16 -0.02
CA ARG A 143 -1.24 6.82 0.21
C ARG A 143 -1.56 5.91 -0.98
N ARG A 144 -0.54 5.57 -1.79
CA ARG A 144 -0.71 4.84 -3.06
C ARG A 144 -0.13 3.42 -3.02
N VAL A 145 -0.04 2.81 -1.83
CA VAL A 145 0.35 1.40 -1.67
C VAL A 145 -0.79 0.48 -2.14
N PHE A 146 -2.01 0.79 -1.70
CA PHE A 146 -3.23 0.08 -2.06
C PHE A 146 -3.96 0.80 -3.19
N GLU A 147 -4.57 0.02 -4.08
CA GLU A 147 -5.38 0.55 -5.18
C GLU A 147 -6.88 0.42 -4.84
N TYR A 148 -7.73 0.50 -5.85
CA TYR A 148 -9.18 0.61 -5.71
C TYR A 148 -9.80 -0.48 -4.81
N TRP A 149 -9.50 -1.75 -5.09
CA TRP A 149 -10.10 -2.89 -4.39
C TRP A 149 -9.58 -3.03 -2.96
N GLU A 150 -8.26 -2.95 -2.78
CA GLU A 150 -7.66 -3.08 -1.46
C GLU A 150 -8.07 -1.92 -0.54
N THR A 151 -8.16 -0.71 -1.09
CA THR A 151 -8.66 0.48 -0.35
C THR A 151 -10.11 0.29 0.11
N GLY A 152 -10.98 -0.26 -0.73
CA GLY A 152 -12.36 -0.56 -0.36
C GLY A 152 -12.45 -1.61 0.76
N ALA A 153 -11.66 -2.68 0.67
CA ALA A 153 -11.59 -3.70 1.72
C ALA A 153 -11.07 -3.13 3.06
N LEU A 154 -10.12 -2.20 3.04
CA LEU A 154 -9.68 -1.49 4.25
C LEU A 154 -10.81 -0.64 4.85
N LEU A 155 -11.55 0.09 4.02
CA LEU A 155 -12.68 0.90 4.48
C LEU A 155 -13.80 0.02 5.08
N ASP A 156 -14.10 -1.14 4.48
CA ASP A 156 -15.02 -2.12 5.06
C ASP A 156 -14.53 -2.61 6.43
N GLY A 157 -13.23 -2.93 6.56
CA GLY A 157 -12.65 -3.35 7.83
C GLY A 157 -12.81 -2.30 8.94
N LEU A 158 -12.66 -1.02 8.59
CA LEU A 158 -12.85 0.09 9.51
C LEU A 158 -14.33 0.34 9.86
N ALA A 159 -15.27 0.02 8.96
CA ALA A 159 -16.70 0.35 9.10
C ALA A 159 -17.57 -0.81 9.61
N HIS A 160 -17.19 -2.05 9.31
CA HIS A 160 -17.97 -3.25 9.61
C HIS A 160 -17.24 -4.25 10.53
N GLY A 161 -16.06 -3.89 11.03
CA GLY A 161 -15.34 -4.68 12.04
C GLY A 161 -16.11 -4.80 13.37
N PRO A 162 -15.71 -5.73 14.26
CA PRO A 162 -16.36 -5.94 15.56
C PRO A 162 -16.61 -4.67 16.40
N ALA A 163 -15.66 -3.74 16.36
CA ALA A 163 -15.78 -2.40 16.90
C ALA A 163 -15.43 -1.38 15.82
N PRO A 164 -16.43 -0.83 15.09
CA PRO A 164 -16.16 0.07 13.97
C PRO A 164 -15.44 1.35 14.39
N ALA A 165 -14.41 1.74 13.63
CA ALA A 165 -13.80 3.06 13.69
C ALA A 165 -14.53 4.09 12.82
N VAL A 166 -15.26 3.62 11.81
CA VAL A 166 -16.03 4.44 10.86
C VAL A 166 -17.51 4.04 10.92
N SER A 167 -18.40 5.01 10.81
CA SER A 167 -19.85 4.80 10.73
C SER A 167 -20.44 5.48 9.50
N GLY A 168 -21.62 5.03 9.08
CA GLY A 168 -22.38 5.61 7.97
C GLY A 168 -22.00 5.07 6.59
N LEU A 169 -21.32 3.90 6.54
CA LEU A 169 -21.12 3.13 5.32
C LEU A 169 -22.28 2.15 5.15
N ASP A 170 -23.19 2.45 4.22
CA ASP A 170 -24.51 1.81 4.14
C ASP A 170 -24.50 0.45 3.43
N GLU A 171 -23.44 0.12 2.69
CA GLU A 171 -23.31 -1.12 1.90
C GLU A 171 -21.90 -1.70 1.99
N GLY A 172 -21.77 -2.97 1.64
CA GLY A 172 -20.53 -3.73 1.63
C GLY A 172 -20.83 -5.24 1.49
N PRO A 173 -19.81 -6.11 1.45
CA PRO A 173 -18.39 -5.77 1.28
C PRO A 173 -18.10 -5.21 -0.12
N PHE A 174 -16.95 -4.54 -0.29
CA PHE A 174 -16.46 -3.94 -1.52
C PHE A 174 -15.93 -5.00 -2.50
N THR A 175 -16.86 -5.81 -3.01
CA THR A 175 -16.61 -6.93 -3.93
C THR A 175 -17.19 -6.65 -5.31
N GLU A 176 -16.93 -7.55 -6.26
CA GLU A 176 -17.57 -7.51 -7.59
C GLU A 176 -19.10 -7.52 -7.48
N ASP A 177 -19.68 -8.34 -6.58
CA ASP A 177 -21.13 -8.38 -6.34
C ASP A 177 -21.74 -7.03 -5.93
N LEU A 178 -21.00 -6.18 -5.21
CA LEU A 178 -21.43 -4.81 -4.89
C LEU A 178 -21.46 -3.95 -6.15
N HIS A 179 -20.49 -4.11 -7.04
CA HIS A 179 -20.34 -3.31 -8.26
C HIS A 179 -21.32 -3.72 -9.37
N ASP A 180 -21.69 -5.00 -9.41
CA ASP A 180 -22.64 -5.54 -10.38
C ASP A 180 -24.10 -5.17 -10.06
N ASP A 181 -24.39 -4.82 -8.80
CA ASP A 181 -25.69 -4.32 -8.37
C ASP A 181 -25.70 -2.79 -8.31
N ALA A 182 -26.34 -2.16 -9.31
CA ALA A 182 -26.38 -0.71 -9.43
C ALA A 182 -27.02 0.01 -8.23
N ASP A 183 -28.03 -0.60 -7.58
CA ASP A 183 -28.73 0.01 -6.45
C ASP A 183 -27.87 -0.06 -5.18
N ARG A 184 -27.18 -1.19 -4.96
CA ARG A 184 -26.22 -1.32 -3.87
C ARG A 184 -25.02 -0.39 -4.07
N TYR A 185 -24.47 -0.36 -5.27
CA TYR A 185 -23.37 0.54 -5.60
C TYR A 185 -23.77 2.01 -5.37
N ALA A 186 -24.97 2.42 -5.81
CA ALA A 186 -25.48 3.77 -5.58
C ALA A 186 -25.54 4.10 -4.08
N ARG A 187 -26.09 3.22 -3.23
CA ARG A 187 -26.13 3.42 -1.77
C ARG A 187 -24.74 3.49 -1.15
N TYR A 188 -23.81 2.64 -1.59
CA TYR A 188 -22.40 2.74 -1.19
C TYR A 188 -21.84 4.13 -1.51
N THR A 189 -21.95 4.59 -2.76
CA THR A 189 -21.39 5.89 -3.17
C THR A 189 -22.00 7.09 -2.44
N GLN A 190 -23.27 6.98 -2.05
CA GLN A 190 -24.03 8.05 -1.39
C GLN A 190 -23.83 8.08 0.14
N SER A 191 -23.18 7.05 0.70
CA SER A 191 -22.88 6.93 2.11
C SER A 191 -22.21 8.19 2.67
N LYS A 192 -22.50 8.51 3.93
CA LYS A 192 -21.97 9.66 4.65
C LYS A 192 -21.17 9.20 5.84
N LEU A 193 -19.86 9.20 5.64
CA LEU A 193 -18.92 8.64 6.57
C LEU A 193 -18.63 9.60 7.72
N SER A 194 -18.42 9.04 8.90
CA SER A 194 -18.03 9.76 10.11
C SER A 194 -17.20 8.87 11.02
N LEU A 195 -16.32 9.48 11.82
CA LEU A 195 -15.57 8.76 12.85
C LEU A 195 -16.49 8.39 14.03
N THR A 196 -16.43 7.12 14.44
CA THR A 196 -17.04 6.66 15.70
C THR A 196 -16.25 7.18 16.91
N ALA A 197 -16.71 6.86 18.12
CA ALA A 197 -15.94 7.14 19.33
C ALA A 197 -14.56 6.44 19.32
N LEU A 198 -14.52 5.17 18.87
CA LEU A 198 -13.27 4.44 18.71
C LEU A 198 -12.39 5.07 17.63
N GLY A 199 -12.95 5.42 16.46
CA GLY A 199 -12.18 6.04 15.39
C GLY A 199 -11.51 7.36 15.81
N LYS A 200 -12.21 8.18 16.60
CA LYS A 200 -11.65 9.41 17.19
C LYS A 200 -10.54 9.12 18.19
N ALA A 201 -10.70 8.11 19.05
CA ALA A 201 -9.69 7.73 20.04
C ALA A 201 -8.42 7.15 19.38
N VAL A 202 -8.60 6.30 18.37
CA VAL A 202 -7.49 5.75 17.57
C VAL A 202 -6.75 6.86 16.82
N LEU A 203 -7.47 7.79 16.18
CA LEU A 203 -6.85 8.94 15.51
C LEU A 203 -6.11 9.87 16.49
N ALA A 204 -6.62 10.03 17.70
CA ALA A 204 -5.98 10.77 18.78
C ALA A 204 -4.82 9.98 19.45
N GLN A 205 -4.50 8.79 18.97
CA GLN A 205 -3.47 7.88 19.52
C GLN A 205 -3.70 7.51 20.99
N SER A 206 -4.94 7.59 21.47
CA SER A 206 -5.32 7.20 22.83
C SER A 206 -5.86 5.78 22.92
N GLU A 207 -6.17 5.16 21.78
CA GLU A 207 -6.59 3.76 21.68
C GLU A 207 -5.86 3.05 20.53
N ASP A 208 -5.74 1.72 20.68
CA ASP A 208 -5.15 0.84 19.68
C ASP A 208 -6.26 -0.02 19.07
N PHE A 209 -6.49 0.16 17.77
CA PHE A 209 -7.55 -0.52 17.02
C PHE A 209 -7.48 -2.05 17.14
N SER A 210 -6.27 -2.61 17.19
CA SER A 210 -6.04 -4.06 17.26
C SER A 210 -6.51 -4.71 18.55
N ARG A 211 -6.76 -3.92 19.62
CA ARG A 211 -7.31 -4.41 20.89
C ARG A 211 -8.82 -4.66 20.83
N HIS A 212 -9.50 -3.99 19.90
CA HIS A 212 -10.95 -4.05 19.73
C HIS A 212 -11.35 -4.87 18.50
N ASN A 213 -10.47 -4.89 17.49
CA ASN A 213 -10.66 -5.60 16.24
C ASN A 213 -9.45 -6.52 16.01
N PRO A 214 -9.62 -7.85 16.08
CA PRO A 214 -8.53 -8.79 15.83
C PRO A 214 -7.92 -8.60 14.44
N ILE A 215 -6.59 -8.60 14.38
CA ILE A 215 -5.82 -8.54 13.14
C ILE A 215 -5.61 -9.97 12.65
N HIS A 216 -5.98 -10.23 11.39
CA HIS A 216 -5.55 -11.40 10.65
C HIS A 216 -5.41 -11.04 9.17
N ARG A 217 -4.17 -10.75 8.74
CA ARG A 217 -3.89 -10.38 7.35
C ARG A 217 -2.46 -10.72 6.96
N TRP A 218 -2.19 -10.70 5.66
CA TRP A 218 -0.85 -10.87 5.13
C TRP A 218 -0.21 -9.52 4.80
N TRP A 219 1.06 -9.37 5.14
CA TRP A 219 1.94 -8.31 4.68
C TRP A 219 3.10 -8.98 3.94
N GLY A 220 3.14 -8.89 2.62
CA GLY A 220 4.05 -9.72 1.81
C GLY A 220 3.93 -11.21 2.17
N GLY A 221 5.03 -11.83 2.59
CA GLY A 221 5.08 -13.20 3.11
C GLY A 221 4.91 -13.35 4.62
N THR A 222 4.63 -12.25 5.34
CA THR A 222 4.40 -12.26 6.80
C THR A 222 2.92 -12.37 7.10
N GLU A 223 2.53 -13.42 7.83
CA GLU A 223 1.20 -13.51 8.43
C GLU A 223 1.16 -12.69 9.72
N LEU A 224 0.29 -11.69 9.77
CA LEU A 224 0.05 -10.86 10.94
C LEU A 224 -1.17 -11.37 11.68
N THR A 225 -0.99 -11.67 12.97
CA THR A 225 -2.06 -11.95 13.93
C THR A 225 -1.84 -11.12 15.19
N ASN A 226 -2.83 -11.01 16.09
CA ASN A 226 -2.59 -10.37 17.40
C ASN A 226 -1.45 -11.02 18.20
N ASP A 227 -1.23 -12.33 18.05
CA ASP A 227 -0.13 -13.06 18.72
C ASP A 227 1.23 -12.86 18.03
N ARG A 228 1.23 -12.44 16.76
CA ARG A 228 2.44 -12.24 15.93
C ARG A 228 2.40 -10.87 15.28
N LEU A 229 2.11 -9.86 16.10
CA LEU A 229 1.83 -8.52 15.61
C LEU A 229 3.12 -7.70 15.48
N TRP A 230 3.81 -7.87 14.35
CA TRP A 230 4.87 -6.96 13.96
C TRP A 230 4.31 -5.56 13.73
N ARG A 231 5.00 -4.55 14.25
CA ARG A 231 4.56 -3.16 14.20
C ARG A 231 5.60 -2.23 13.63
N TRP A 232 5.15 -1.10 13.13
CA TRP A 232 6.01 -0.03 12.66
C TRP A 232 5.89 1.20 13.56
N ASP A 233 7.03 1.78 13.94
CA ASP A 233 7.10 3.09 14.56
C ASP A 233 7.55 4.12 13.51
N PRO A 234 6.64 4.98 13.02
CA PRO A 234 6.99 5.98 12.01
C PRO A 234 7.90 7.10 12.55
N GLU A 235 7.90 7.37 13.86
CA GLU A 235 8.72 8.43 14.46
C GLU A 235 10.19 8.04 14.50
N SER A 236 10.48 6.85 15.02
CA SER A 236 11.83 6.30 15.09
C SER A 236 12.26 5.56 13.82
N ARG A 237 11.33 5.34 12.88
CA ARG A 237 11.49 4.49 11.68
C ARG A 237 12.01 3.10 12.07
N ALA A 238 11.39 2.52 13.08
CA ALA A 238 11.81 1.25 13.66
C ALA A 238 10.75 0.17 13.47
N LEU A 239 11.23 -1.03 13.17
CA LEU A 239 10.44 -2.25 13.20
C LEU A 239 10.36 -2.78 14.64
N ILE A 240 9.16 -3.15 15.09
CA ILE A 240 8.89 -3.66 16.44
C ILE A 240 8.42 -5.10 16.31
N ALA A 241 9.15 -6.01 16.96
CA ALA A 241 8.78 -7.41 17.05
C ALA A 241 7.55 -7.62 17.97
N PRO A 242 6.78 -8.72 17.80
CA PRO A 242 5.64 -9.07 18.64
C PRO A 242 5.95 -9.15 20.13
#